data_AF-A0A4P7GSY5-F1
#
_entry.id   AF-A0A4P7GSY5-F1
#
_cell.length_a   1.000
_cell.length_b   1.000
_cell.length_c   1.000
_cell.angle_alpha   90.00
_cell.angle_beta   90.00
_cell.angle_gamma   90.00
#
_symmetry.space_group_name_H-M   'P 1'
#
loop_
_entity.id
_entity.type
_entity.pdbx_description
1 polymer ?
#
loop_
_entity_poly.entity_id
_entity_poly.type
_entity_poly.pdbx_seq_one_letter_code
_entity_poly.pdbx_strand_id
1 'polypeptide(L)'
;MARLSDCIRRFLREFGCAQGLAGIVVTALVVAILASHVSYVQASHGEFPDVDGVLTGDILKAHDVGLVDGFPDGTFRPGARVTRAAFAKMLVLAVERATGTELPLGREFFLDVTEGQKLYEYVVKAYNAGFILGYTDGTFGYDKNITRKEAAVIIQRALNLAPASEPFDDVPADSWFADAVGAVARANIMKGYDDFVWRYFRPDMELTRGQAAAVAYRAYSFKRNEVNPPLGSPKNPAPIGTEFPVGDKWMVKILSIDPDAWPEISEESMFNDPPDPGYQYVMARVRVTYVGTDSSGSFIDVHFDYLDANSVRATDSCGVIPDPLLGGFETILPGYAKEGNVCWSVASDAVRGGIIAVSSFWDGPRVYFEGVR
;
A
#
# COMPACT_ATOMS: atom_id res chain seq x y z
N MET A 1 -22.20 -51.91 19.90
CA MET A 1 -21.66 -52.29 18.57
C MET A 1 -21.61 -53.81 18.41
N ALA A 2 -22.75 -54.51 18.53
CA ALA A 2 -22.80 -55.99 18.45
C ALA A 2 -24.00 -56.49 17.61
N ARG A 3 -24.58 -55.63 16.76
CA ARG A 3 -25.70 -55.99 15.86
C ARG A 3 -25.43 -55.70 14.38
N LEU A 4 -24.26 -55.13 14.05
CA LEU A 4 -23.84 -54.90 12.66
C LEU A 4 -22.96 -56.05 12.11
N SER A 5 -22.37 -56.88 12.97
CA SER A 5 -21.52 -58.00 12.57
C SER A 5 -22.29 -59.25 12.12
N ASP A 6 -23.54 -59.41 12.56
CA ASP A 6 -24.37 -60.58 12.23
C ASP A 6 -25.09 -60.44 10.88
N CYS A 7 -25.31 -59.22 10.40
CA CYS A 7 -25.95 -58.99 9.10
C CYS A 7 -25.00 -59.37 7.94
N ILE A 8 -23.71 -59.05 8.05
CA ILE A 8 -22.69 -59.36 7.05
C ILE A 8 -22.36 -60.86 7.02
N ARG A 9 -22.39 -61.55 8.16
CA ARG A 9 -22.15 -63.01 8.24
C ARG A 9 -23.32 -63.84 7.71
N ARG A 10 -24.56 -63.33 7.77
CA ARG A 10 -25.73 -63.95 7.11
C ARG A 10 -25.69 -63.75 5.59
N PHE A 11 -25.32 -62.55 5.13
CA PHE A 11 -25.23 -62.23 3.70
C PHE A 11 -24.19 -63.09 2.95
N LEU A 12 -23.10 -63.48 3.61
CA LEU A 12 -22.04 -64.30 3.01
C LEU A 12 -22.26 -65.83 3.10
N ARG A 13 -23.35 -66.30 3.74
CA ARG A 13 -23.65 -67.74 3.88
C ARG A 13 -24.74 -68.27 2.93
N GLU A 14 -25.48 -67.39 2.25
CA GLU A 14 -26.55 -67.80 1.33
C GLU A 14 -26.13 -67.92 -0.14
N PHE A 15 -24.89 -67.54 -0.50
CA PHE A 15 -24.38 -67.63 -1.89
C PHE A 15 -23.40 -68.79 -2.14
N GLY A 16 -23.47 -69.86 -1.33
CA GLY A 16 -22.60 -71.01 -1.48
C GLY A 16 -23.36 -72.33 -1.60
N CYS A 17 -23.96 -72.62 -2.76
CA CYS A 17 -24.07 -73.98 -3.32
C CYS A 17 -24.80 -74.03 -4.67
N ALA A 18 -24.37 -74.96 -5.54
CA ALA A 18 -25.02 -75.47 -6.75
C ALA A 18 -24.75 -74.76 -8.11
N GLN A 19 -23.64 -75.18 -8.72
CA GLN A 19 -23.49 -75.75 -10.08
C GLN A 19 -24.33 -75.21 -11.26
N GLY A 20 -23.65 -74.84 -12.36
CA GLY A 20 -24.24 -74.87 -13.71
C GLY A 20 -23.58 -73.93 -14.72
N LEU A 21 -23.03 -74.49 -15.79
CA LEU A 21 -22.49 -73.79 -16.96
C LEU A 21 -23.54 -72.90 -17.65
N ALA A 22 -23.05 -71.76 -18.19
CA ALA A 22 -23.64 -70.84 -19.18
C ALA A 22 -24.04 -69.47 -18.63
N GLY A 23 -23.31 -68.42 -19.03
CA GLY A 23 -23.70 -67.03 -18.75
C GLY A 23 -22.53 -66.06 -18.86
N ILE A 24 -22.18 -65.71 -20.09
CA ILE A 24 -21.33 -64.56 -20.41
C ILE A 24 -22.11 -63.28 -20.03
N VAL A 25 -21.35 -62.21 -19.72
CA VAL A 25 -21.74 -60.80 -19.58
C VAL A 25 -22.04 -60.32 -18.14
N VAL A 26 -21.35 -59.23 -17.77
CA VAL A 26 -21.51 -58.38 -16.57
C VAL A 26 -20.93 -58.99 -15.29
N THR A 27 -19.67 -58.75 -14.92
CA THR A 27 -19.34 -57.61 -14.03
C THR A 27 -17.81 -57.52 -13.85
N ALA A 28 -17.08 -57.07 -14.87
CA ALA A 28 -15.69 -56.60 -14.70
C ALA A 28 -15.64 -55.14 -14.21
N LEU A 29 -16.53 -54.75 -13.28
CA LEU A 29 -16.74 -53.34 -12.94
C LEU A 29 -17.18 -53.07 -11.49
N VAL A 30 -16.58 -53.72 -10.48
CA VAL A 30 -16.70 -53.24 -9.07
C VAL A 30 -15.43 -53.56 -8.23
N VAL A 31 -14.23 -53.49 -8.81
CA VAL A 31 -12.96 -53.60 -8.04
C VAL A 31 -12.06 -52.36 -8.19
N ALA A 32 -12.52 -51.29 -8.85
CA ALA A 32 -11.68 -50.13 -9.15
C ALA A 32 -12.23 -48.78 -8.69
N ILE A 33 -13.00 -48.71 -7.60
CA ILE A 33 -13.39 -47.41 -7.02
C ILE A 33 -13.44 -47.53 -5.50
N LEU A 34 -12.28 -47.48 -4.83
CA LEU A 34 -12.16 -47.10 -3.41
C LEU A 34 -10.70 -46.85 -2.99
N ALA A 35 -9.90 -46.28 -3.89
CA ALA A 35 -8.66 -45.63 -3.52
C ALA A 35 -8.44 -44.44 -4.45
N SER A 36 -7.85 -43.38 -3.90
CA SER A 36 -7.35 -42.18 -4.56
C SER A 36 -8.34 -41.06 -4.90
N HIS A 37 -9.14 -40.61 -3.93
CA HIS A 37 -9.37 -39.17 -3.75
C HIS A 37 -8.85 -38.76 -2.37
N VAL A 38 -7.55 -38.96 -2.14
CA VAL A 38 -6.89 -38.07 -1.19
C VAL A 38 -6.86 -36.74 -1.91
N SER A 39 -7.80 -35.85 -1.59
CA SER A 39 -7.61 -34.44 -1.86
C SER A 39 -6.35 -34.05 -1.10
N TYR A 40 -5.22 -34.03 -1.79
CA TYR A 40 -4.10 -33.25 -1.33
C TYR A 40 -4.63 -31.82 -1.30
N VAL A 41 -5.03 -31.35 -0.12
CA VAL A 41 -4.97 -29.93 0.16
C VAL A 41 -3.49 -29.61 0.00
N GLN A 42 -3.08 -29.21 -1.20
CA GLN A 42 -1.82 -28.52 -1.35
C GLN A 42 -1.95 -27.33 -0.42
N ALA A 43 -1.20 -27.34 0.69
CA ALA A 43 -0.89 -26.11 1.38
C ALA A 43 -0.35 -25.18 0.27
N SER A 44 -1.04 -24.07 0.01
CA SER A 44 -0.53 -23.06 -0.90
C SER A 44 0.76 -22.53 -0.25
N HIS A 45 1.89 -23.17 -0.55
CA HIS A 45 3.16 -22.49 -0.39
C HIS A 45 3.04 -21.25 -1.26
N GLY A 46 3.31 -20.08 -0.69
CA GLY A 46 3.36 -18.85 -1.47
C GLY A 46 4.22 -19.06 -2.71
N GLU A 47 4.01 -18.23 -3.72
CA GLU A 47 4.66 -18.31 -5.04
C GLU A 47 6.17 -18.64 -4.97
N PHE A 48 6.85 -18.17 -3.92
CA PHE A 48 8.18 -18.61 -3.54
C PHE A 48 8.16 -19.33 -2.16
N PRO A 49 8.65 -20.59 -2.07
CA PRO A 49 8.60 -21.38 -0.84
C PRO A 49 9.58 -20.89 0.24
N ASP A 50 10.58 -20.07 -0.12
CA ASP A 50 11.61 -19.51 0.76
C ASP A 50 11.37 -18.03 1.12
N VAL A 51 10.16 -17.52 0.89
CA VAL A 51 9.78 -16.13 1.22
C VAL A 51 8.79 -16.12 2.38
N ASP A 52 9.24 -15.63 3.53
CA ASP A 52 8.43 -15.43 4.73
C ASP A 52 8.75 -14.07 5.39
N GLY A 53 7.97 -13.74 6.43
CA GLY A 53 8.17 -12.56 7.26
C GLY A 53 7.67 -11.25 6.65
N VAL A 54 8.19 -10.13 7.18
CA VAL A 54 7.64 -8.79 6.95
C VAL A 54 7.80 -8.27 5.52
N LEU A 55 8.70 -8.87 4.73
CA LEU A 55 8.96 -8.44 3.35
C LEU A 55 8.16 -9.25 2.31
N THR A 56 7.46 -10.32 2.71
CA THR A 56 6.71 -11.19 1.78
C THR A 56 5.78 -10.39 0.89
N GLY A 57 4.97 -9.50 1.47
CA GLY A 57 4.02 -8.69 0.71
C GLY A 57 4.68 -7.79 -0.33
N ASP A 58 5.81 -7.17 -0.01
CA ASP A 58 6.52 -6.31 -0.95
C ASP A 58 7.25 -7.11 -2.04
N ILE A 59 7.80 -8.28 -1.70
CA ILE A 59 8.47 -9.17 -2.66
C ILE A 59 7.47 -9.69 -3.70
N LEU A 60 6.31 -10.18 -3.25
CA LEU A 60 5.28 -10.66 -4.16
C LEU A 60 4.76 -9.54 -5.07
N LYS A 61 4.49 -8.35 -4.52
CA LYS A 61 4.08 -7.20 -5.35
C LYS A 61 5.17 -6.75 -6.32
N ALA A 62 6.45 -6.82 -5.93
CA ALA A 62 7.57 -6.56 -6.82
C ALA A 62 7.61 -7.57 -7.98
N HIS A 63 7.29 -8.84 -7.70
CA HIS A 63 7.18 -9.89 -8.71
C HIS A 63 5.98 -9.67 -9.64
N ASP A 64 4.80 -9.41 -9.07
CA ASP A 64 3.55 -9.18 -9.83
C ASP A 64 3.68 -8.02 -10.83
N VAL A 65 4.36 -6.94 -10.41
CA VAL A 65 4.64 -5.81 -11.29
C VAL A 65 5.96 -5.97 -12.06
N GLY A 66 6.58 -7.15 -12.04
CA GLY A 66 7.71 -7.60 -12.86
C GLY A 66 9.02 -6.83 -12.67
N LEU A 67 9.30 -6.41 -11.44
CA LEU A 67 10.57 -5.80 -11.05
C LEU A 67 11.64 -6.85 -10.70
N VAL A 68 11.19 -8.00 -10.23
CA VAL A 68 12.02 -9.13 -9.79
C VAL A 68 11.37 -10.44 -10.21
N ASP A 69 12.17 -11.50 -10.29
CA ASP A 69 11.72 -12.86 -10.61
C ASP A 69 12.32 -13.88 -9.62
N GLY A 70 11.74 -15.07 -9.57
CA GLY A 70 12.35 -16.23 -8.90
C GLY A 70 13.49 -16.87 -9.70
N PHE A 71 14.09 -17.89 -9.11
CA PHE A 71 15.08 -18.77 -9.74
C PHE A 71 14.39 -19.99 -10.36
N PRO A 72 15.04 -20.70 -11.30
CA PRO A 72 14.45 -21.89 -11.95
C PRO A 72 14.10 -23.03 -11.00
N ASP A 73 14.66 -23.04 -9.79
CA ASP A 73 14.35 -24.00 -8.72
C ASP A 73 13.11 -23.62 -7.90
N GLY A 74 12.41 -22.54 -8.27
CA GLY A 74 11.23 -22.01 -7.59
C GLY A 74 11.54 -21.10 -6.40
N THR A 75 12.80 -20.91 -6.02
CA THR A 75 13.19 -20.04 -4.89
C THR A 75 13.29 -18.57 -5.27
N PHE A 76 13.21 -17.65 -4.30
CA PHE A 76 13.49 -16.22 -4.49
C PHE A 76 14.85 -15.79 -3.95
N ARG A 77 15.33 -16.46 -2.91
CA ARG A 77 16.58 -16.22 -2.16
C ARG A 77 16.62 -14.84 -1.51
N PRO A 78 15.66 -14.48 -0.63
CA PRO A 78 15.54 -13.13 -0.07
C PRO A 78 16.73 -12.70 0.79
N GLY A 79 17.48 -13.65 1.38
CA GLY A 79 18.67 -13.38 2.18
C GLY A 79 19.97 -13.19 1.39
N ALA A 80 19.98 -13.50 0.09
CA ALA A 80 21.18 -13.33 -0.74
C ALA A 80 21.52 -11.85 -0.90
N ARG A 81 22.82 -11.49 -0.95
CA ARG A 81 23.23 -10.11 -1.27
C ARG A 81 22.91 -9.77 -2.72
N VAL A 82 22.65 -8.49 -2.99
CA VAL A 82 22.37 -8.00 -4.34
C VAL A 82 23.50 -7.11 -4.84
N THR A 83 23.93 -7.34 -6.09
CA THR A 83 24.92 -6.48 -6.73
C THR A 83 24.31 -5.14 -7.11
N ARG A 84 25.17 -4.14 -7.25
CA ARG A 84 24.80 -2.79 -7.67
C ARG A 84 24.17 -2.76 -9.06
N ALA A 85 24.66 -3.59 -10.01
CA ALA A 85 24.04 -3.72 -11.32
C ALA A 85 22.63 -4.36 -11.23
N ALA A 86 22.44 -5.36 -10.37
CA ALA A 86 21.13 -5.97 -10.17
C ALA A 86 20.14 -5.00 -9.51
N PHE A 87 20.59 -4.15 -8.58
CA PHE A 87 19.77 -3.08 -8.02
C PHE A 87 19.41 -2.02 -9.07
N ALA A 88 20.36 -1.63 -9.94
CA ALA A 88 20.10 -0.71 -11.03
C ALA A 88 18.99 -1.22 -11.96
N LYS A 89 19.02 -2.51 -12.33
CA LYS A 89 17.92 -3.15 -13.07
C LYS A 89 16.57 -2.97 -12.36
N MET A 90 16.50 -3.30 -11.06
CA MET A 90 15.24 -3.19 -10.32
C MET A 90 14.67 -1.77 -10.34
N LEU A 91 15.52 -0.76 -10.19
CA LEU A 91 15.08 0.63 -10.16
C LEU A 91 14.73 1.20 -11.54
N VAL A 92 15.47 0.81 -12.59
CA VAL A 92 15.11 1.15 -13.98
C VAL A 92 13.72 0.59 -14.29
N LEU A 93 13.49 -0.70 -14.02
CA LEU A 93 12.18 -1.32 -14.22
C LEU A 93 11.09 -0.64 -13.37
N ALA A 94 11.41 -0.24 -12.14
CA ALA A 94 10.46 0.47 -11.27
C ALA A 94 10.01 1.80 -11.90
N VAL A 95 10.92 2.59 -12.45
CA VAL A 95 10.58 3.87 -13.10
C VAL A 95 9.86 3.64 -14.44
N GLU A 96 10.38 2.76 -15.29
CA GLU A 96 9.81 2.50 -16.63
C GLU A 96 8.38 1.97 -16.52
N ARG A 97 8.12 1.02 -15.61
CA ARG A 97 6.78 0.47 -15.41
C ARG A 97 5.83 1.44 -14.74
N ALA A 98 6.31 2.27 -13.81
CA ALA A 98 5.48 3.26 -13.14
C ALA A 98 5.00 4.36 -14.10
N THR A 99 5.87 4.77 -15.02
CA THR A 99 5.64 5.85 -15.99
C THR A 99 5.08 5.36 -17.33
N GLY A 100 5.24 4.07 -17.65
CA GLY A 100 4.94 3.51 -18.96
C GLY A 100 5.90 3.99 -20.06
N THR A 101 7.06 4.53 -19.69
CA THR A 101 8.03 5.12 -20.62
C THR A 101 9.40 4.48 -20.43
N GLU A 102 10.03 4.04 -21.52
CA GLU A 102 11.40 3.52 -21.47
C GLU A 102 12.42 4.64 -21.21
N LEU A 103 13.42 4.35 -20.36
CA LEU A 103 14.51 5.25 -20.11
C LEU A 103 15.49 5.24 -21.30
N PRO A 104 16.16 6.38 -21.56
CA PRO A 104 17.02 6.50 -22.73
C PRO A 104 18.18 5.51 -22.67
N LEU A 105 18.39 4.82 -23.78
CA LEU A 105 19.67 4.17 -24.07
C LEU A 105 20.71 5.22 -24.46
N GLY A 106 21.98 4.84 -24.37
CA GLY A 106 23.08 5.74 -24.69
C GLY A 106 24.40 5.01 -24.59
N ARG A 107 25.42 5.76 -24.19
CA ARG A 107 26.74 5.21 -23.87
C ARG A 107 26.99 5.38 -22.38
N GLU A 108 27.81 4.50 -21.84
CA GLU A 108 28.40 4.63 -20.52
C GLU A 108 29.94 4.68 -20.69
N PHE A 109 30.64 5.06 -19.62
CA PHE A 109 32.10 5.31 -19.66
C PHE A 109 32.84 4.65 -18.48
N PHE A 110 32.27 3.60 -17.91
CA PHE A 110 32.80 2.88 -16.77
C PHE A 110 33.84 1.84 -17.21
N LEU A 111 34.90 1.71 -16.41
CA LEU A 111 36.01 0.81 -16.70
C LEU A 111 35.68 -0.68 -16.49
N ASP A 112 34.63 -0.99 -15.73
CA ASP A 112 34.21 -2.34 -15.33
C ASP A 112 32.88 -2.78 -15.95
N VAL A 113 32.40 -2.04 -16.95
CA VAL A 113 31.16 -2.34 -17.68
C VAL A 113 31.51 -2.62 -19.14
N THR A 114 31.01 -3.73 -19.66
CA THR A 114 31.31 -4.20 -21.02
C THR A 114 30.02 -4.60 -21.73
N GLU A 115 29.90 -4.19 -22.99
CA GLU A 115 28.80 -4.60 -23.86
C GLU A 115 28.71 -6.15 -23.92
N GLY A 116 27.49 -6.68 -23.76
CA GLY A 116 27.23 -8.12 -23.68
C GLY A 116 27.12 -8.68 -22.25
N GLN A 117 27.49 -7.93 -21.22
CA GLN A 117 27.14 -8.28 -19.85
C GLN A 117 25.61 -8.34 -19.66
N LYS A 118 25.12 -9.30 -18.87
CA LYS A 118 23.68 -9.57 -18.72
C LYS A 118 22.84 -8.36 -18.27
N LEU A 119 23.42 -7.44 -17.49
CA LEU A 119 22.73 -6.26 -16.97
C LEU A 119 23.23 -4.95 -17.60
N TYR A 120 24.02 -5.03 -18.66
CA TYR A 120 24.63 -3.88 -19.34
C TYR A 120 23.61 -2.79 -19.67
N GLU A 121 22.49 -3.16 -20.30
CA GLU A 121 21.45 -2.21 -20.71
C GLU A 121 20.91 -1.38 -19.53
N TYR A 122 20.64 -2.04 -18.39
CA TYR A 122 20.10 -1.37 -17.20
C TYR A 122 21.12 -0.43 -16.55
N VAL A 123 22.40 -0.78 -16.60
CA VAL A 123 23.48 0.09 -16.13
C VAL A 123 23.56 1.34 -17.00
N VAL A 124 23.52 1.17 -18.34
CA VAL A 124 23.51 2.28 -19.30
C VAL A 124 22.30 3.19 -19.08
N LYS A 125 21.09 2.62 -18.95
CA LYS A 125 19.86 3.38 -18.69
C LYS A 125 19.94 4.15 -17.38
N ALA A 126 20.36 3.50 -16.29
CA ALA A 126 20.50 4.15 -14.98
C ALA A 126 21.52 5.29 -14.99
N TYR A 127 22.60 5.17 -15.77
CA TYR A 127 23.58 6.23 -15.96
C TYR A 127 23.03 7.41 -16.77
N ASN A 128 22.45 7.13 -17.95
CA ASN A 128 21.94 8.16 -18.86
C ASN A 128 20.72 8.90 -18.28
N ALA A 129 19.93 8.24 -17.42
CA ALA A 129 18.87 8.88 -16.66
C ALA A 129 19.37 9.67 -15.43
N GLY A 130 20.67 9.64 -15.13
CA GLY A 130 21.29 10.36 -14.01
C GLY A 130 21.05 9.71 -12.64
N PHE A 131 20.54 8.48 -12.58
CA PHE A 131 20.25 7.79 -11.32
C PHE A 131 21.56 7.35 -10.64
N ILE A 132 22.53 6.90 -11.43
CA ILE A 132 23.82 6.39 -10.97
C ILE A 132 24.95 7.08 -11.73
N LEU A 133 25.92 7.65 -11.02
CA LEU A 133 27.06 8.36 -11.62
C LEU A 133 28.36 7.55 -11.64
N GLY A 134 28.40 6.40 -10.96
CA GLY A 134 29.63 5.63 -10.70
C GLY A 134 30.45 6.14 -9.51
N TYR A 135 31.63 5.56 -9.34
CA TYR A 135 32.63 5.94 -8.35
C TYR A 135 33.68 6.88 -8.94
N THR A 136 34.43 7.55 -8.07
CA THR A 136 35.47 8.52 -8.47
C THR A 136 36.67 7.88 -9.18
N ASP A 137 36.82 6.56 -9.10
CA ASP A 137 37.85 5.79 -9.81
C ASP A 137 37.45 5.43 -11.26
N GLY A 138 36.28 5.88 -11.71
CA GLY A 138 35.77 5.60 -13.05
C GLY A 138 35.07 4.25 -13.19
N THR A 139 34.83 3.52 -12.10
CA THR A 139 34.06 2.28 -12.12
C THR A 139 32.60 2.51 -11.77
N PHE A 140 31.72 1.62 -12.25
CA PHE A 140 30.35 1.50 -11.79
C PHE A 140 30.26 0.69 -10.49
N GLY A 141 31.13 -0.32 -10.34
CA GLY A 141 31.05 -1.37 -9.32
C GLY A 141 30.06 -2.47 -9.68
N TYR A 142 30.14 -2.99 -10.91
CA TYR A 142 29.14 -3.88 -11.51
C TYR A 142 28.74 -5.06 -10.63
N ASP A 143 29.73 -5.81 -10.13
CA ASP A 143 29.53 -6.98 -9.26
C ASP A 143 29.62 -6.68 -7.76
N LYS A 144 29.88 -5.41 -7.38
CA LYS A 144 29.94 -5.02 -5.98
C LYS A 144 28.55 -5.06 -5.36
N ASN A 145 28.43 -5.61 -4.16
CA ASN A 145 27.18 -5.55 -3.42
C ASN A 145 26.83 -4.10 -3.07
N ILE A 146 25.55 -3.74 -3.22
CA ILE A 146 25.10 -2.37 -2.94
C ILE A 146 24.86 -2.17 -1.45
N THR A 147 25.37 -1.05 -0.92
CA THR A 147 25.09 -0.62 0.46
C THR A 147 23.78 0.18 0.55
N ARG A 148 23.20 0.27 1.75
CA ARG A 148 21.99 1.04 2.01
C ARG A 148 22.15 2.54 1.69
N LYS A 149 23.30 3.15 2.01
CA LYS A 149 23.57 4.56 1.68
C LYS A 149 23.65 4.80 0.17
N GLU A 150 24.25 3.88 -0.58
CA GLU A 150 24.32 3.97 -2.04
C GLU A 150 22.94 3.81 -2.66
N ALA A 151 22.14 2.85 -2.19
CA ALA A 151 20.77 2.68 -2.63
C ALA A 151 19.92 3.95 -2.38
N ALA A 152 20.03 4.56 -1.20
CA ALA A 152 19.32 5.79 -0.85
C ALA A 152 19.61 6.94 -1.84
N VAL A 153 20.89 7.17 -2.14
CA VAL A 153 21.31 8.22 -3.08
C VAL A 153 20.80 7.95 -4.50
N ILE A 154 20.83 6.70 -4.94
CA ILE A 154 20.34 6.32 -6.26
C ILE A 154 18.81 6.50 -6.36
N ILE A 155 18.06 6.09 -5.34
CA ILE A 155 16.61 6.25 -5.28
C ILE A 155 16.20 7.71 -5.25
N GLN A 156 16.88 8.53 -4.41
CA GLN A 156 16.61 9.96 -4.32
C GLN A 156 16.70 10.61 -5.71
N ARG A 157 17.76 10.32 -6.47
CA ARG A 157 17.93 10.81 -7.84
C ARG A 157 16.86 10.28 -8.78
N ALA A 158 16.61 8.97 -8.77
CA ALA A 158 15.66 8.34 -9.68
C ALA A 158 14.22 8.85 -9.52
N LEU A 159 13.85 9.24 -8.29
CA LEU A 159 12.53 9.74 -7.96
C LEU A 159 12.49 11.27 -7.82
N ASN A 160 13.62 11.95 -8.04
CA ASN A 160 13.77 13.39 -7.85
C ASN A 160 13.24 13.88 -6.49
N LEU A 161 13.56 13.15 -5.41
CA LEU A 161 13.11 13.50 -4.07
C LEU A 161 13.85 14.73 -3.56
N ALA A 162 13.11 15.67 -2.97
CA ALA A 162 13.69 16.80 -2.29
C ALA A 162 14.67 16.32 -1.18
N PRO A 163 15.87 16.93 -1.08
CA PRO A 163 16.76 16.70 0.05
C PRO A 163 16.02 16.88 1.38
N ALA A 164 16.30 15.99 2.33
CA ALA A 164 15.66 16.01 3.62
C ALA A 164 16.60 15.50 4.69
N SER A 165 16.52 16.09 5.88
CA SER A 165 17.23 15.63 7.07
C SER A 165 16.26 14.84 7.96
N GLU A 166 16.62 13.60 8.27
CA GLU A 166 15.94 12.78 9.29
C GLU A 166 16.97 12.37 10.35
N PRO A 167 16.63 12.43 11.65
CA PRO A 167 17.55 12.06 12.70
C PRO A 167 17.74 10.54 12.74
N PHE A 168 18.91 10.09 12.29
CA PHE A 168 19.43 8.74 12.52
C PHE A 168 20.78 8.87 13.25
N ASP A 169 20.97 8.09 14.30
CA ASP A 169 22.13 8.18 15.19
C ASP A 169 23.45 7.80 14.50
N ASP A 170 23.38 6.98 13.44
CA ASP A 170 24.51 6.52 12.63
C ASP A 170 24.64 7.23 11.26
N VAL A 171 23.99 8.39 11.10
CA VAL A 171 24.07 9.22 9.89
C VAL A 171 24.55 10.62 10.26
N PRO A 172 25.88 10.87 10.24
CA PRO A 172 26.41 12.21 10.43
C PRO A 172 25.84 13.18 9.40
N ALA A 173 25.39 14.36 9.84
CA ALA A 173 24.71 15.34 8.99
C ALA A 173 25.56 15.87 7.82
N ASP A 174 26.89 15.80 7.92
CA ASP A 174 27.85 16.20 6.89
C ASP A 174 28.21 15.07 5.91
N SER A 175 27.64 13.88 6.09
CA SER A 175 27.84 12.76 5.16
C SER A 175 27.23 13.07 3.80
N TRP A 176 27.94 12.73 2.72
CA TRP A 176 27.50 12.93 1.32
C TRP A 176 26.16 12.26 0.97
N PHE A 177 25.67 11.36 1.82
CA PHE A 177 24.41 10.62 1.67
C PHE A 177 23.32 11.03 2.66
N ALA A 178 23.59 11.96 3.60
CA ALA A 178 22.66 12.29 4.68
C ALA A 178 21.29 12.77 4.16
N ASP A 179 21.31 13.71 3.21
CA ASP A 179 20.10 14.23 2.57
C ASP A 179 19.30 13.16 1.83
N ALA A 180 20.00 12.23 1.18
CA ALA A 180 19.36 11.13 0.46
C ALA A 180 18.69 10.16 1.42
N VAL A 181 19.35 9.85 2.54
CA VAL A 181 18.80 8.99 3.59
C VAL A 181 17.52 9.59 4.17
N GLY A 182 17.53 10.89 4.52
CA GLY A 182 16.32 11.53 5.01
C GLY A 182 15.23 11.61 3.95
N ALA A 183 15.56 11.84 2.69
CA ALA A 183 14.59 11.86 1.59
C ALA A 183 13.87 10.51 1.41
N VAL A 184 14.61 9.40 1.34
CA VAL A 184 13.99 8.07 1.19
C VAL A 184 13.25 7.60 2.44
N ALA A 185 13.65 8.08 3.62
CA ALA A 185 12.96 7.81 4.88
C ALA A 185 11.62 8.55 4.96
N ARG A 186 11.60 9.87 4.67
CA ARG A 186 10.36 10.66 4.61
C ARG A 186 9.37 10.14 3.56
N ALA A 187 9.89 9.67 2.43
CA ALA A 187 9.07 9.05 1.38
C ALA A 187 8.58 7.62 1.74
N ASN A 188 8.94 7.08 2.92
CA ASN A 188 8.64 5.70 3.35
C ASN A 188 9.16 4.60 2.42
N ILE A 189 10.19 4.89 1.62
CA ILE A 189 10.77 3.94 0.66
C ILE A 189 11.80 3.06 1.37
N MET A 190 12.72 3.68 2.12
CA MET A 190 13.68 2.97 2.97
C MET A 190 13.48 3.38 4.43
N LYS A 191 13.18 2.40 5.28
CA LYS A 191 13.03 2.62 6.72
C LYS A 191 14.33 2.30 7.46
N GLY A 192 14.56 3.01 8.56
CA GLY A 192 15.59 2.64 9.53
C GLY A 192 15.15 1.51 10.46
N TYR A 193 16.01 1.19 11.41
CA TYR A 193 15.76 0.28 12.51
C TYR A 193 15.53 1.14 13.75
N ASP A 194 14.40 0.92 14.41
CA ASP A 194 14.00 1.63 15.61
C ASP A 194 13.90 0.61 16.75
N ASP A 195 14.58 0.87 17.86
CA ASP A 195 14.52 0.04 19.07
C ASP A 195 13.97 0.80 20.29
N PHE A 196 13.08 1.77 20.05
CA PHE A 196 12.47 2.69 21.02
C PHE A 196 13.43 3.69 21.69
N VAL A 197 14.75 3.43 21.64
CA VAL A 197 15.79 4.28 22.24
C VAL A 197 16.64 4.94 21.15
N TRP A 198 16.93 4.21 20.08
CA TRP A 198 17.81 4.65 19.00
C TRP A 198 17.19 4.40 17.63
N ARG A 199 17.55 5.26 16.68
CA ARG A 199 17.14 5.16 15.27
C ARG A 199 18.37 5.01 14.40
N TYR A 200 18.58 3.81 13.86
CA TYR A 200 19.72 3.51 13.01
C TYR A 200 19.29 3.33 11.55
N PHE A 201 19.99 3.97 10.62
CA PHE A 201 19.82 3.71 9.20
C PHE A 201 20.66 2.52 8.72
N ARG A 202 21.81 2.24 9.35
CA ARG A 202 22.84 1.26 8.97
C ARG A 202 23.38 1.51 7.54
N PRO A 203 24.02 2.67 7.29
CA PRO A 203 24.38 3.11 5.94
C PRO A 203 25.32 2.15 5.20
N ASP A 204 26.22 1.47 5.92
CA ASP A 204 27.21 0.54 5.35
C ASP A 204 26.70 -0.90 5.18
N MET A 205 25.51 -1.22 5.67
CA MET A 205 24.95 -2.56 5.49
C MET A 205 24.60 -2.80 4.02
N GLU A 206 25.06 -3.92 3.47
CA GLU A 206 24.68 -4.38 2.13
C GLU A 206 23.22 -4.83 2.09
N LEU A 207 22.50 -4.46 1.03
CA LEU A 207 21.12 -4.90 0.85
C LEU A 207 21.07 -6.40 0.51
N THR A 208 20.11 -7.09 1.14
CA THR A 208 19.69 -8.40 0.64
C THR A 208 18.74 -8.24 -0.55
N ARG A 209 18.56 -9.30 -1.33
CA ARG A 209 17.64 -9.34 -2.47
C ARG A 209 16.20 -9.04 -2.06
N GLY A 210 15.75 -9.55 -0.91
CA GLY A 210 14.43 -9.24 -0.36
C GLY A 210 14.27 -7.76 0.00
N GLN A 211 15.27 -7.16 0.64
CA GLN A 211 15.25 -5.74 0.96
C GLN A 211 15.28 -4.87 -0.31
N ALA A 212 16.09 -5.23 -1.29
CA ALA A 212 16.18 -4.53 -2.56
C ALA A 212 14.88 -4.61 -3.37
N ALA A 213 14.23 -5.77 -3.41
CA ALA A 213 12.93 -5.95 -4.04
C ALA A 213 11.86 -5.08 -3.36
N ALA A 214 11.83 -5.07 -2.02
CA ALA A 214 10.87 -4.27 -1.29
C ALA A 214 11.05 -2.76 -1.53
N VAL A 215 12.30 -2.29 -1.52
CA VAL A 215 12.63 -0.89 -1.79
C VAL A 215 12.32 -0.51 -3.25
N ALA A 216 12.60 -1.40 -4.21
CA ALA A 216 12.26 -1.17 -5.62
C ALA A 216 10.73 -1.10 -5.84
N TYR A 217 9.96 -1.98 -5.19
CA TYR A 217 8.50 -1.91 -5.24
C TYR A 217 7.94 -0.61 -4.64
N ARG A 218 8.48 -0.17 -3.50
CA ARG A 218 8.08 1.10 -2.89
C ARG A 218 8.44 2.30 -3.77
N ALA A 219 9.59 2.26 -4.44
CA ALA A 219 9.98 3.27 -5.43
C ALA A 219 9.03 3.27 -6.65
N TYR A 220 8.70 2.09 -7.18
CA TYR A 220 7.68 1.92 -8.23
C TYR A 220 6.34 2.52 -7.81
N SER A 221 5.85 2.16 -6.62
CA SER A 221 4.57 2.64 -6.10
C SER A 221 4.55 4.15 -5.90
N PHE A 222 5.64 4.72 -5.37
CA PHE A 222 5.80 6.18 -5.24
C PHE A 222 5.69 6.86 -6.61
N LYS A 223 6.49 6.41 -7.60
CA LYS A 223 6.50 7.00 -8.94
C LYS A 223 5.16 6.80 -9.66
N ARG A 224 4.52 5.64 -9.47
CA ARG A 224 3.22 5.33 -10.08
C ARG A 224 2.14 6.24 -9.55
N ASN A 225 2.14 6.52 -8.24
CA ASN A 225 1.19 7.44 -7.61
C ASN A 225 1.47 8.90 -7.97
N GLU A 226 2.71 9.27 -8.28
CA GLU A 226 3.05 10.59 -8.81
C GLU A 226 2.43 10.80 -10.20
N VAL A 227 2.53 9.79 -11.08
CA VAL A 227 2.03 9.85 -12.47
C VAL A 227 0.52 9.61 -12.55
N ASN A 228 -0.02 8.72 -11.73
CA ASN A 228 -1.43 8.39 -11.67
C ASN A 228 -1.90 8.36 -10.21
N PRO A 229 -2.27 9.52 -9.64
CA PRO A 229 -2.68 9.62 -8.26
C PRO A 229 -3.90 8.73 -7.99
N PRO A 230 -3.86 7.88 -6.94
CA PRO A 230 -4.99 7.01 -6.62
C PRO A 230 -6.22 7.84 -6.23
N LEU A 231 -7.41 7.30 -6.49
CA LEU A 231 -8.66 7.90 -6.02
C LEU A 231 -8.61 8.06 -4.50
N GLY A 232 -9.08 9.20 -4.00
CA GLY A 232 -8.99 9.54 -2.58
C GLY A 232 -7.65 10.14 -2.16
N SER A 233 -6.76 10.45 -3.11
CA SER A 233 -5.53 11.21 -2.84
C SER A 233 -5.76 12.72 -3.00
N PRO A 234 -4.88 13.60 -2.47
CA PRO A 234 -5.05 15.05 -2.61
C PRO A 234 -5.14 15.52 -4.07
N LYS A 235 -4.45 14.83 -4.99
CA LYS A 235 -4.41 15.17 -6.41
C LYS A 235 -5.51 14.48 -7.24
N ASN A 236 -6.25 13.54 -6.64
CA ASN A 236 -7.38 12.85 -7.26
C ASN A 236 -8.43 12.56 -6.17
N PRO A 237 -9.05 13.62 -5.61
CA PRO A 237 -10.00 13.47 -4.52
C PRO A 237 -11.24 12.70 -4.99
N ALA A 238 -11.84 11.94 -4.08
CA ALA A 238 -13.05 11.20 -4.35
C ALA A 238 -14.22 12.15 -4.65
N PRO A 239 -14.96 11.97 -5.77
CA PRO A 239 -16.09 12.81 -6.10
C PRO A 239 -17.17 12.81 -5.02
N ILE A 240 -17.87 13.94 -4.84
CA ILE A 240 -19.08 13.99 -4.00
C ILE A 240 -20.05 12.87 -4.42
N GLY A 241 -20.59 12.16 -3.44
CA GLY A 241 -21.45 10.99 -3.65
C GLY A 241 -20.70 9.65 -3.69
N THR A 242 -19.37 9.65 -3.75
CA THR A 242 -18.54 8.44 -3.66
C THR A 242 -18.47 7.95 -2.22
N GLU A 243 -18.71 6.65 -2.01
CA GLU A 243 -18.44 6.00 -0.72
C GLU A 243 -17.01 5.44 -0.75
N PHE A 244 -16.19 5.80 0.24
CA PHE A 244 -14.77 5.48 0.27
C PHE A 244 -14.32 5.00 1.65
N PRO A 245 -13.44 3.98 1.75
CA PRO A 245 -12.93 3.50 3.03
C PRO A 245 -12.00 4.51 3.71
N VAL A 246 -12.20 4.75 5.00
CA VAL A 246 -11.35 5.61 5.84
C VAL A 246 -10.88 4.79 7.04
N GLY A 247 -9.56 4.56 7.09
CA GLY A 247 -8.99 3.59 8.02
C GLY A 247 -9.52 2.17 7.77
N ASP A 248 -9.47 1.34 8.81
CA ASP A 248 -9.85 -0.08 8.71
C ASP A 248 -11.33 -0.35 9.03
N LYS A 249 -12.06 0.65 9.54
CA LYS A 249 -13.35 0.45 10.19
C LYS A 249 -14.48 1.36 9.72
N TRP A 250 -14.19 2.36 8.87
CA TRP A 250 -15.20 3.32 8.44
C TRP A 250 -15.30 3.39 6.92
N MET A 251 -16.52 3.54 6.42
CA MET A 251 -16.82 4.04 5.09
C MET A 251 -17.40 5.44 5.22
N VAL A 252 -16.95 6.37 4.38
CA VAL A 252 -17.38 7.76 4.40
C VAL A 252 -17.88 8.16 3.02
N LYS A 253 -18.96 8.95 3.00
CA LYS A 253 -19.53 9.53 1.79
C LYS A 253 -19.90 10.99 2.05
N ILE A 254 -19.32 11.90 1.28
CA ILE A 254 -19.78 13.29 1.22
C ILE A 254 -21.04 13.32 0.36
N LEU A 255 -22.17 13.73 0.94
CA LEU A 255 -23.47 13.75 0.27
C LEU A 255 -23.71 15.06 -0.48
N SER A 256 -23.39 16.18 0.16
CA SER A 256 -23.49 17.53 -0.40
C SER A 256 -22.55 18.47 0.32
N ILE A 257 -22.26 19.61 -0.31
CA ILE A 257 -21.49 20.70 0.29
C ILE A 257 -22.19 22.04 -0.01
N ASP A 258 -22.41 22.82 1.05
CA ASP A 258 -22.86 24.19 0.99
C ASP A 258 -21.64 25.12 1.16
N PRO A 259 -21.30 25.94 0.16
CA PRO A 259 -20.19 26.87 0.26
C PRO A 259 -20.44 28.07 1.18
N ASP A 260 -21.69 28.39 1.54
CA ASP A 260 -22.05 29.54 2.38
C ASP A 260 -23.22 29.20 3.32
N ALA A 261 -22.88 28.45 4.37
CA ALA A 261 -23.83 27.83 5.29
C ALA A 261 -24.34 28.77 6.39
N TRP A 262 -23.92 30.05 6.42
CA TRP A 262 -24.36 30.98 7.45
C TRP A 262 -25.88 31.12 7.56
N PRO A 263 -26.66 31.20 6.46
CA PRO A 263 -28.12 31.27 6.56
C PRO A 263 -28.70 30.11 7.38
N GLU A 264 -28.27 28.87 7.11
CA GLU A 264 -28.75 27.68 7.83
C GLU A 264 -28.28 27.66 9.29
N ILE A 265 -27.00 28.01 9.54
CA ILE A 265 -26.42 28.01 10.89
C ILE A 265 -27.06 29.09 11.77
N SER A 266 -27.37 30.25 11.22
CA SER A 266 -27.98 31.36 11.97
C SER A 266 -29.41 31.04 12.45
N GLU A 267 -30.11 30.14 11.78
CA GLU A 267 -31.46 29.69 12.14
C GLU A 267 -31.43 28.62 13.25
N GLU A 268 -30.38 27.80 13.33
CA GLU A 268 -30.25 26.74 14.33
C GLU A 268 -30.13 27.29 15.76
N SER A 269 -29.41 28.41 15.93
CA SER A 269 -29.24 29.04 17.24
C SER A 269 -29.04 30.53 17.12
N MET A 270 -29.88 31.29 17.83
CA MET A 270 -29.74 32.74 17.95
C MET A 270 -28.46 33.20 18.68
N PHE A 271 -27.70 32.27 19.26
CA PHE A 271 -26.42 32.53 19.91
C PHE A 271 -25.21 32.27 19.00
N ASN A 272 -25.43 31.86 17.74
CA ASN A 272 -24.35 31.74 16.78
C ASN A 272 -23.91 33.13 16.31
N ASP A 273 -22.59 33.30 16.17
CA ASP A 273 -21.99 34.48 15.58
C ASP A 273 -21.81 34.30 14.07
N PRO A 274 -21.93 35.36 13.25
CA PRO A 274 -21.60 35.28 11.83
C PRO A 274 -20.11 35.00 11.61
N PRO A 275 -19.71 34.53 10.42
CA PRO A 275 -18.30 34.37 10.07
C PRO A 275 -17.50 35.66 10.26
N ASP A 276 -16.22 35.52 10.65
CA ASP A 276 -15.28 36.64 10.73
C ASP A 276 -15.15 37.36 9.37
N PRO A 277 -14.86 38.68 9.34
CA PRO A 277 -14.66 39.39 8.08
C PRO A 277 -13.60 38.73 7.18
N GLY A 278 -14.00 38.39 5.95
CA GLY A 278 -13.14 37.69 4.98
C GLY A 278 -13.23 36.15 5.07
N TYR A 279 -14.10 35.63 5.93
CA TYR A 279 -14.39 34.21 6.06
C TYR A 279 -15.87 33.92 5.78
N GLN A 280 -16.17 32.66 5.47
CA GLN A 280 -17.51 32.13 5.39
C GLN A 280 -17.56 30.71 5.96
N TYR A 281 -18.74 30.28 6.40
CA TYR A 281 -18.94 28.91 6.87
C TYR A 281 -19.23 28.00 5.68
N VAL A 282 -18.44 26.93 5.57
CA VAL A 282 -18.65 25.85 4.60
C VAL A 282 -19.16 24.64 5.38
N MET A 283 -20.28 24.07 4.95
CA MET A 283 -20.89 22.91 5.62
C MET A 283 -21.05 21.75 4.65
N ALA A 284 -20.65 20.56 5.07
CA ALA A 284 -20.85 19.34 4.28
C ALA A 284 -21.80 18.39 5.01
N ARG A 285 -22.81 17.89 4.28
CA ARG A 285 -23.62 16.76 4.74
C ARG A 285 -22.89 15.49 4.39
N VAL A 286 -22.69 14.62 5.38
CA VAL A 286 -21.88 13.41 5.23
C VAL A 286 -22.62 12.20 5.78
N ARG A 287 -22.27 11.02 5.26
CA ARG A 287 -22.65 9.73 5.82
C ARG A 287 -21.40 8.99 6.26
N VAL A 288 -21.44 8.43 7.47
CA VAL A 288 -20.45 7.46 7.96
C VAL A 288 -21.11 6.11 8.18
N THR A 289 -20.41 5.04 7.81
CA THR A 289 -20.85 3.65 8.02
C THR A 289 -19.73 2.89 8.71
N TYR A 290 -20.03 2.24 9.83
CA TYR A 290 -19.08 1.41 10.56
C TYR A 290 -19.05 -0.02 10.00
N VAL A 291 -17.87 -0.43 9.53
CA VAL A 291 -17.63 -1.74 8.90
C VAL A 291 -16.71 -2.63 9.75
N GLY A 292 -16.29 -2.18 10.94
CA GLY A 292 -15.55 -3.00 11.88
C GLY A 292 -16.37 -4.21 12.36
N THR A 293 -15.68 -5.30 12.71
CA THR A 293 -16.30 -6.55 13.16
C THR A 293 -16.59 -6.58 14.66
N ASP A 294 -16.02 -5.64 15.40
CA ASP A 294 -16.08 -5.45 16.85
C ASP A 294 -16.82 -4.15 17.19
N SER A 295 -17.25 -3.97 18.44
CA SER A 295 -17.79 -2.66 18.88
C SER A 295 -16.67 -1.62 18.89
N SER A 296 -16.92 -0.43 18.32
CA SER A 296 -15.90 0.63 18.22
C SER A 296 -15.78 1.50 19.47
N GLY A 297 -16.62 1.27 20.49
CA GLY A 297 -16.78 2.16 21.63
C GLY A 297 -18.05 3.01 21.51
N SER A 298 -17.98 4.26 22.01
CA SER A 298 -19.16 5.12 22.19
C SER A 298 -19.16 6.41 21.35
N PHE A 299 -18.25 6.56 20.39
CA PHE A 299 -18.13 7.77 19.57
C PHE A 299 -17.68 7.46 18.14
N ILE A 300 -18.16 8.28 17.20
CA ILE A 300 -17.71 8.24 15.80
C ILE A 300 -16.28 8.78 15.77
N ASP A 301 -15.34 7.93 15.40
CA ASP A 301 -13.92 8.25 15.35
C ASP A 301 -13.48 8.53 13.91
N VAL A 302 -14.10 9.58 13.34
CA VAL A 302 -13.82 10.08 12.00
C VAL A 302 -13.69 11.59 12.08
N HIS A 303 -12.58 12.11 11.60
CA HIS A 303 -12.24 13.53 11.59
C HIS A 303 -12.35 14.06 10.18
N PHE A 304 -12.91 15.26 10.04
CA PHE A 304 -13.08 15.92 8.76
C PHE A 304 -12.43 17.30 8.82
N ASP A 305 -11.49 17.55 7.92
CA ASP A 305 -10.83 18.83 7.71
C ASP A 305 -11.23 19.39 6.35
N TYR A 306 -11.48 20.69 6.25
CA TYR A 306 -11.46 21.39 4.96
C TYR A 306 -10.06 21.95 4.71
N LEU A 307 -9.50 21.62 3.55
CA LEU A 307 -8.32 22.29 3.02
C LEU A 307 -8.77 23.25 1.93
N ASP A 308 -8.46 24.53 2.08
CA ASP A 308 -8.81 25.55 1.11
C ASP A 308 -8.03 25.38 -0.22
N ALA A 309 -8.29 26.24 -1.20
CA ALA A 309 -7.62 26.20 -2.51
C ALA A 309 -6.09 26.33 -2.42
N ASN A 310 -5.57 26.86 -1.32
CA ASN A 310 -4.15 27.02 -1.03
C ASN A 310 -3.60 25.91 -0.13
N SER A 311 -4.38 24.85 0.10
CA SER A 311 -4.05 23.75 1.02
C SER A 311 -3.87 24.17 2.48
N VAL A 312 -4.48 25.29 2.89
CA VAL A 312 -4.52 25.73 4.28
C VAL A 312 -5.70 25.06 4.97
N ARG A 313 -5.44 24.45 6.13
CA ARG A 313 -6.49 23.82 6.95
C ARG A 313 -7.39 24.90 7.55
N ALA A 314 -8.69 24.77 7.30
CA ALA A 314 -9.73 25.60 7.88
C ALA A 314 -9.90 25.35 9.39
N THR A 315 -10.64 26.21 10.08
CA THR A 315 -10.92 26.05 11.51
C THR A 315 -12.31 25.47 11.74
N ASP A 316 -12.47 24.65 12.78
CA ASP A 316 -13.71 23.91 13.06
C ASP A 316 -14.71 24.74 13.93
N SER A 317 -14.82 26.05 13.69
CA SER A 317 -15.60 26.97 14.53
C SER A 317 -16.81 27.55 13.78
N CYS A 318 -17.94 26.87 13.89
CA CYS A 318 -19.22 27.29 13.30
C CYS A 318 -20.36 27.46 14.33
N GLY A 319 -20.06 27.40 15.64
CA GLY A 319 -21.08 27.39 16.68
C GLY A 319 -21.93 26.12 16.69
N VAL A 320 -23.24 26.26 16.90
CA VAL A 320 -24.21 25.17 16.86
C VAL A 320 -24.72 25.00 15.43
N ILE A 321 -24.47 23.83 14.84
CA ILE A 321 -24.88 23.53 13.45
C ILE A 321 -26.11 22.62 13.43
N PRO A 322 -26.96 22.69 12.40
CA PRO A 322 -28.10 21.78 12.25
C PRO A 322 -27.62 20.34 12.05
N ASP A 323 -28.32 19.36 12.62
CA ASP A 323 -28.06 17.92 12.49
C ASP A 323 -26.56 17.54 12.60
N PRO A 324 -25.84 17.90 13.68
CA PRO A 324 -24.40 17.68 13.74
C PRO A 324 -24.07 16.19 13.70
N LEU A 325 -23.09 15.81 12.86
CA LEU A 325 -22.61 14.43 12.79
C LEU A 325 -22.02 14.01 14.14
N LEU A 326 -21.19 14.89 14.71
CA LEU A 326 -20.42 14.67 15.93
C LEU A 326 -21.11 15.36 17.13
N GLY A 327 -20.84 14.89 18.36
CA GLY A 327 -21.34 15.52 19.59
C GLY A 327 -22.31 14.69 20.45
N GLY A 328 -22.59 13.44 20.05
CA GLY A 328 -23.38 12.48 20.84
C GLY A 328 -22.58 11.25 21.27
N PHE A 329 -23.06 10.55 22.30
CA PHE A 329 -22.60 9.20 22.65
C PHE A 329 -23.47 8.17 21.92
N GLU A 330 -22.84 7.32 21.12
CA GLU A 330 -23.54 6.35 20.30
C GLU A 330 -22.95 4.95 20.46
N THR A 331 -23.80 3.94 20.60
CA THR A 331 -23.35 2.55 20.59
C THR A 331 -23.08 2.12 19.15
N ILE A 332 -21.82 2.08 18.77
CA ILE A 332 -21.41 1.74 17.39
C ILE A 332 -21.20 0.22 17.29
N LEU A 333 -22.12 -0.42 16.56
CA LEU A 333 -22.10 -1.84 16.25
C LEU A 333 -21.84 -2.04 14.75
N PRO A 334 -21.38 -3.24 14.32
CA PRO A 334 -21.23 -3.56 12.90
C PRO A 334 -22.49 -3.20 12.09
N GLY A 335 -22.31 -2.42 11.01
CA GLY A 335 -23.41 -1.95 10.16
C GLY A 335 -24.09 -0.67 10.64
N TYR A 336 -23.65 -0.08 11.75
CA TYR A 336 -24.06 1.26 12.17
C TYR A 336 -23.82 2.28 11.05
N ALA A 337 -24.78 3.17 10.81
CA ALA A 337 -24.65 4.25 9.86
C ALA A 337 -25.35 5.51 10.36
N LYS A 338 -24.74 6.68 10.12
CA LYS A 338 -25.31 7.98 10.48
C LYS A 338 -25.03 9.01 9.41
N GLU A 339 -26.00 9.88 9.19
CA GLU A 339 -25.83 11.12 8.44
C GLU A 339 -25.84 12.31 9.38
N GLY A 340 -25.10 13.35 9.02
CA GLY A 340 -25.10 14.62 9.72
C GLY A 340 -24.20 15.62 9.03
N ASN A 341 -24.13 16.81 9.60
CA ASN A 341 -23.34 17.91 9.09
C ASN A 341 -22.00 18.03 9.83
N VAL A 342 -20.99 18.47 9.09
CA VAL A 342 -19.70 18.97 9.58
C VAL A 342 -19.47 20.35 8.98
N CYS A 343 -18.80 21.24 9.70
CA CYS A 343 -18.65 22.63 9.28
C CYS A 343 -17.27 23.20 9.59
N TRP A 344 -16.84 24.13 8.72
CA TRP A 344 -15.58 24.84 8.85
C TRP A 344 -15.73 26.33 8.55
N SER A 345 -14.92 27.16 9.19
CA SER A 345 -14.70 28.56 8.80
C SER A 345 -13.52 28.64 7.84
N VAL A 346 -13.78 29.11 6.63
CA VAL A 346 -12.84 29.11 5.51
C VAL A 346 -12.71 30.53 4.95
N ALA A 347 -11.51 30.93 4.54
CA ALA A 347 -11.30 32.21 3.86
C ALA A 347 -12.17 32.28 2.59
N SER A 348 -12.97 33.34 2.45
CA SER A 348 -13.99 33.46 1.40
C SER A 348 -13.40 33.38 0.00
N ASP A 349 -12.18 33.86 -0.20
CA ASP A 349 -11.48 33.84 -1.49
C ASP A 349 -10.81 32.50 -1.83
N ALA A 350 -10.77 31.55 -0.88
CA ALA A 350 -10.13 30.25 -1.03
C ALA A 350 -11.10 29.05 -0.88
N VAL A 351 -12.41 29.30 -0.74
CA VAL A 351 -13.41 28.23 -0.62
C VAL A 351 -13.44 27.34 -1.86
N ARG A 352 -13.56 27.93 -3.05
CA ARG A 352 -13.64 27.17 -4.31
C ARG A 352 -12.28 26.58 -4.67
N GLY A 353 -12.28 25.31 -5.07
CA GLY A 353 -11.06 24.54 -5.34
C GLY A 353 -10.48 23.84 -4.11
N GLY A 354 -11.15 23.97 -2.95
CA GLY A 354 -10.79 23.22 -1.74
C GLY A 354 -11.18 21.74 -1.80
N ILE A 355 -10.69 20.98 -0.82
CA ILE A 355 -10.93 19.54 -0.67
C ILE A 355 -11.22 19.20 0.79
N ILE A 356 -11.99 18.13 1.01
CA ILE A 356 -12.27 17.61 2.36
C ILE A 356 -11.29 16.46 2.63
N ALA A 357 -10.42 16.61 3.63
CA ALA A 357 -9.57 15.54 4.12
C ALA A 357 -10.24 14.81 5.29
N VAL A 358 -10.25 13.48 5.24
CA VAL A 358 -10.92 12.64 6.22
C VAL A 358 -9.95 11.58 6.74
N SER A 359 -9.88 11.41 8.05
CA SER A 359 -9.08 10.36 8.69
C SER A 359 -9.88 9.65 9.79
N SER A 360 -9.52 8.39 10.04
CA SER A 360 -9.85 7.72 11.30
C SER A 360 -8.69 8.01 12.26
N PHE A 361 -8.96 8.53 13.45
CA PHE A 361 -7.99 9.15 14.35
C PHE A 361 -7.37 10.47 13.83
N TRP A 362 -6.93 11.30 14.79
CA TRP A 362 -6.40 12.65 14.57
C TRP A 362 -5.14 12.73 13.68
N ASP A 363 -4.33 11.66 13.65
CA ASP A 363 -3.07 11.58 12.88
C ASP A 363 -3.03 10.39 11.90
N GLY A 364 -4.18 9.75 11.67
CA GLY A 364 -4.29 8.61 10.77
C GLY A 364 -4.08 8.97 9.30
N PRO A 365 -3.89 7.96 8.42
CA PRO A 365 -3.86 8.16 6.98
C PRO A 365 -5.13 8.89 6.49
N ARG A 366 -4.93 9.93 5.68
CA ARG A 366 -6.01 10.77 5.16
C ARG A 366 -6.48 10.30 3.79
N VAL A 367 -7.78 10.33 3.60
CA VAL A 367 -8.48 10.22 2.32
C VAL A 367 -9.07 11.58 1.97
N TYR A 368 -9.04 11.96 0.70
CA TYR A 368 -9.48 13.26 0.24
C TYR A 368 -10.73 13.13 -0.64
N PHE A 369 -11.72 13.97 -0.39
CA PHE A 369 -12.93 14.12 -1.17
C PHE A 369 -12.98 15.53 -1.78
N GLU A 370 -13.74 15.67 -2.86
CA GLU A 370 -13.95 16.99 -3.47
C GLU A 370 -14.64 17.94 -2.48
N GLY A 371 -14.14 19.19 -2.42
CA GLY A 371 -14.79 20.29 -1.73
C GLY A 371 -15.66 21.12 -2.67
N VAL A 372 -15.73 22.43 -2.43
CA VAL A 372 -16.50 23.34 -3.25
C VAL A 372 -15.80 23.53 -4.60
N ARG A 373 -16.53 23.35 -5.71
CA ARG A 373 -16.00 23.55 -7.08
C ARG A 373 -16.13 24.98 -7.60
#